data_AF-A0A6I9MKP4-F1
#
_entry.id   AF-A0A6I9MKP4-F1
#
_cell.length_a   1.000
_cell.length_b   1.000
_cell.length_c   1.000
_cell.angle_alpha   90.00
_cell.angle_beta   90.00
_cell.angle_gamma   90.00
#
_symmetry.space_group_name_H-M   'P 1'
#
loop_
_entity.id
_entity.type
_entity.pdbx_description
1 polymer ?
#
loop_
_entity_poly.entity_id
_entity_poly.type
_entity_poly.pdbx_seq_one_letter_code
_entity_poly.pdbx_strand_id
1 'polypeptide(L)'
;MDSGTGKIVRGRHLVLLSSVSDAAERHRLLVEKEVLAPQVVLAQGDGIPYYSQAAPRMQFSGLCQDLPPQVHLLTLARWGPKMVLLRLEHQFAVTEDSRGNLSSPVTLNLQNLFQAFIITHLMETTLAANQPLSRASRLKWITNTGPTSYPAPSKLDPTSVTLQPMEIRTFVARVQWQEFS
;
A
#
# COMPACT_ATOMS: atom_id res chain seq x y z
N MET A 1 13.04 46.87 -17.04
CA MET A 1 11.64 46.46 -17.29
C MET A 1 11.57 44.99 -16.97
N ASP A 2 11.03 44.65 -15.81
CA ASP A 2 10.97 43.28 -15.33
C ASP A 2 9.87 42.53 -16.07
N SER A 3 10.27 41.68 -17.02
CA SER A 3 9.39 40.72 -17.69
C SER A 3 9.02 39.60 -16.72
N GLY A 4 8.13 39.92 -15.78
CA GLY A 4 7.56 38.98 -14.82
C GLY A 4 6.61 37.99 -15.51
N THR A 5 7.15 37.01 -16.21
CA THR A 5 6.36 35.91 -16.77
C THR A 5 5.87 35.02 -15.63
N GLY A 6 4.55 34.97 -15.42
CA GLY A 6 3.90 34.07 -14.46
C GLY A 6 4.24 32.60 -14.72
N LYS A 7 4.14 31.77 -13.68
CA LYS A 7 4.48 30.35 -13.78
C LYS A 7 3.46 29.61 -14.66
N ILE A 8 3.95 28.86 -15.64
CA ILE A 8 3.12 27.98 -16.48
C ILE A 8 3.01 26.63 -15.77
N VAL A 9 1.78 26.14 -15.60
CA VAL A 9 1.49 24.81 -15.03
C VAL A 9 0.90 23.92 -16.12
N ARG A 10 1.37 22.68 -16.19
CA ARG A 10 0.81 21.64 -17.07
C ARG A 10 0.12 20.58 -16.22
N GLY A 11 -1.09 20.20 -16.61
CA GLY A 11 -1.85 19.12 -15.98
C GLY A 11 -2.53 18.24 -17.04
N ARG A 12 -3.06 17.11 -16.58
CA ARG A 12 -3.88 16.19 -17.37
C ARG A 12 -5.17 15.92 -16.62
N HIS A 13 -6.28 15.84 -17.34
CA HIS A 13 -7.57 15.46 -16.79
C HIS A 13 -8.07 14.21 -17.51
N LEU A 14 -8.54 13.24 -16.74
CA LEU A 14 -9.13 12.02 -17.26
C LEU A 14 -10.62 12.06 -16.94
N VAL A 15 -11.46 11.94 -17.96
CA VAL A 15 -12.92 11.91 -17.82
C VAL A 15 -13.37 10.49 -18.12
N LEU A 16 -14.05 9.88 -17.16
CA LEU A 16 -14.56 8.52 -17.25
C LEU A 16 -16.09 8.54 -17.32
N LEU A 17 -16.67 7.92 -18.35
CA LEU A 17 -18.11 7.65 -18.42
C LEU A 17 -18.35 6.18 -18.05
N SER A 18 -19.18 5.95 -17.04
CA SER A 18 -19.56 4.61 -16.58
C SER A 18 -20.98 4.61 -16.02
N SER A 19 -21.52 3.42 -15.79
CA SER A 19 -22.67 3.27 -14.90
C SER A 19 -22.28 3.64 -13.46
N VAL A 20 -23.28 3.92 -12.63
CA VAL A 20 -23.07 4.16 -11.20
C VAL A 20 -22.47 2.93 -10.51
N SER A 21 -22.86 1.72 -10.91
CA SER A 21 -22.35 0.47 -10.33
C SER A 21 -20.87 0.23 -10.58
N ASP A 22 -20.34 0.71 -11.70
CA ASP A 22 -18.95 0.43 -12.11
C ASP A 22 -18.03 1.63 -11.80
N ALA A 23 -18.59 2.77 -11.43
CA ALA A 23 -17.85 4.02 -11.28
C ALA A 23 -16.76 3.90 -10.22
N ALA A 24 -17.04 3.23 -9.10
CA ALA A 24 -16.09 3.05 -8.00
C ALA A 24 -14.85 2.27 -8.43
N GLU A 25 -15.04 1.06 -8.98
CA GLU A 25 -13.97 0.21 -9.52
C GLU A 25 -13.11 0.97 -10.52
N ARG A 26 -13.76 1.54 -11.55
CA ARG A 26 -13.03 2.14 -12.67
C ARG A 26 -12.21 3.36 -12.23
N HIS A 27 -12.77 4.25 -11.40
CA HIS A 27 -12.04 5.46 -11.02
C HIS A 27 -10.91 5.16 -10.02
N ARG A 28 -11.12 4.29 -9.02
CA ARG A 28 -10.07 3.99 -8.02
C ARG A 28 -8.87 3.31 -8.67
N LEU A 29 -9.11 2.25 -9.45
CA LEU A 29 -8.04 1.51 -10.13
C LEU A 29 -7.33 2.35 -11.19
N LEU A 30 -8.04 3.25 -11.89
CA LEU A 30 -7.41 4.16 -12.84
C LEU A 30 -6.55 5.21 -12.12
N VAL A 31 -7.06 5.82 -11.04
CA VAL A 31 -6.30 6.80 -10.27
C VAL A 31 -5.03 6.20 -9.69
N GLU A 32 -5.09 4.98 -9.13
CA GLU A 32 -3.90 4.28 -8.65
C GLU A 32 -2.86 4.11 -9.77
N LYS A 33 -3.27 3.61 -10.94
CA LYS A 33 -2.37 3.43 -12.09
C LYS A 33 -1.74 4.74 -12.56
N GLU A 34 -2.48 5.83 -12.53
CA GLU A 34 -1.97 7.14 -12.96
C GLU A 34 -1.05 7.79 -11.92
N VAL A 35 -1.33 7.61 -10.63
CA VAL A 35 -0.47 8.11 -9.53
C VAL A 35 0.82 7.29 -9.42
N LEU A 36 0.74 5.98 -9.65
CA LEU A 36 1.86 5.04 -9.58
C LEU A 36 2.39 4.66 -10.97
N ALA A 37 2.27 5.55 -11.95
CA ALA A 37 2.75 5.29 -13.30
C ALA A 37 4.25 4.91 -13.28
N PRO A 38 4.68 3.93 -14.11
CA PRO A 38 6.07 3.47 -14.12
C PRO A 38 7.06 4.62 -14.33
N GLN A 39 8.12 4.65 -13.52
CA GLN A 39 9.22 5.58 -13.72
C GLN A 39 10.14 5.07 -14.83
N VAL A 40 10.26 5.85 -15.90
CA VAL A 40 11.18 5.54 -17.00
C VAL A 40 12.59 5.96 -16.61
N VAL A 41 13.50 4.98 -16.55
CA VAL A 41 14.92 5.21 -16.32
C VAL A 41 15.66 4.99 -17.64
N LEU A 42 16.45 5.98 -18.07
CA LEU A 42 17.26 5.92 -19.29
C LEU A 42 18.74 5.84 -18.90
N ALA A 43 19.50 5.01 -19.61
CA ALA A 43 20.95 4.88 -19.45
C ALA A 43 21.65 5.13 -20.79
N GLN A 44 22.87 5.66 -20.75
CA GLN A 44 23.68 5.91 -21.95
C GLN A 44 24.15 4.58 -22.55
N GLY A 45 23.93 4.38 -23.85
CA GLY A 45 24.12 3.08 -24.53
C GLY A 45 25.57 2.70 -24.87
N ASP A 46 26.48 3.67 -24.93
CA ASP A 46 27.84 3.46 -25.47
C ASP A 46 28.90 3.19 -24.38
N GLY A 47 28.46 2.97 -23.13
CA GLY A 47 29.33 2.80 -21.97
C GLY A 47 29.64 1.33 -21.65
N ILE A 48 30.77 1.10 -20.97
CA ILE A 48 31.08 -0.20 -20.34
C ILE A 48 29.94 -0.55 -19.37
N PRO A 49 29.39 -1.78 -19.39
CA PRO A 49 28.35 -2.19 -18.46
C PRO A 49 28.75 -1.87 -17.01
N TYR A 50 27.83 -1.30 -16.23
CA TYR A 50 28.04 -1.02 -14.79
C TYR A 50 28.49 -2.28 -14.02
N TYR A 51 28.08 -3.46 -14.49
CA TYR A 51 28.56 -4.76 -14.04
C TYR A 51 29.00 -5.58 -15.26
N SER A 52 30.30 -5.79 -15.43
CA SER A 52 30.87 -6.57 -16.55
C SER A 52 30.81 -8.09 -16.33
N GLN A 53 30.46 -8.53 -15.11
CA GLN A 53 30.50 -9.93 -14.69
C GLN A 53 29.15 -10.66 -14.82
N ALA A 54 28.05 -9.96 -15.09
CA ALA A 54 26.72 -10.57 -15.24
C ALA A 54 25.86 -9.81 -16.25
N ALA A 55 24.93 -10.52 -16.90
CA ALA A 55 23.95 -9.89 -17.77
C ALA A 55 23.08 -8.89 -16.96
N PRO A 56 22.77 -7.70 -17.49
CA PRO A 56 21.95 -6.72 -16.80
C PRO A 56 20.56 -7.30 -16.48
N ARG A 57 20.15 -7.19 -15.22
CA ARG A 57 18.83 -7.63 -14.77
C ARG A 57 17.75 -6.67 -15.26
N MET A 58 17.03 -7.07 -16.30
CA MET A 58 15.98 -6.24 -16.92
C MET A 58 14.62 -6.32 -16.22
N GLN A 59 14.44 -7.28 -15.30
CA GLN A 59 13.18 -7.48 -14.59
C GLN A 59 13.42 -7.81 -13.11
N PHE A 60 12.62 -7.19 -12.26
CA PHE A 60 12.61 -7.42 -10.82
C PHE A 60 11.19 -7.25 -10.29
N SER A 61 10.75 -8.21 -9.46
CA SER A 61 9.58 -8.06 -8.62
C SER A 61 10.02 -8.19 -7.16
N GLY A 62 9.56 -7.28 -6.31
CA GLY A 62 9.71 -7.39 -4.87
C GLY A 62 8.65 -8.26 -4.21
N LEU A 63 7.57 -8.58 -4.93
CA LEU A 63 6.42 -9.36 -4.47
C LEU A 63 6.47 -10.78 -5.04
N CYS A 64 6.06 -11.76 -4.24
CA CYS A 64 5.90 -13.15 -4.68
C CYS A 64 4.66 -13.35 -5.56
N GLN A 65 3.64 -12.49 -5.37
CA GLN A 65 2.38 -12.50 -6.11
C GLN A 65 1.79 -11.08 -6.14
N ASP A 66 1.00 -10.80 -7.17
CA ASP A 66 0.30 -9.51 -7.27
C ASP A 66 -0.67 -9.32 -6.10
N LEU A 67 -0.81 -8.07 -5.66
CA LEU A 67 -1.81 -7.73 -4.66
C LEU A 67 -3.22 -7.86 -5.25
N PRO A 68 -4.21 -8.30 -4.44
CA PRO A 68 -5.61 -8.23 -4.86
C PRO A 68 -5.98 -6.78 -5.25
N PRO A 69 -6.84 -6.56 -6.26
CA PRO A 69 -7.15 -5.21 -6.76
C PRO A 69 -7.72 -4.25 -5.71
N GLN A 70 -8.34 -4.78 -4.65
CA GLN A 70 -8.84 -3.98 -3.53
C GLN A 70 -7.76 -3.56 -2.52
N VAL A 71 -6.54 -4.08 -2.63
CA VAL A 71 -5.42 -3.83 -1.71
C VAL A 71 -4.35 -2.99 -2.39
N HIS A 72 -3.93 -1.93 -1.71
CA HIS A 72 -2.82 -1.10 -2.16
C HIS A 72 -1.72 -0.97 -1.12
N LEU A 73 -0.47 -1.12 -1.58
CA LEU A 73 0.74 -0.92 -0.79
C LEU A 73 1.05 0.57 -0.66
N LEU A 74 0.36 1.24 0.25
CA LEU A 74 0.48 2.67 0.48
C LEU A 74 1.88 3.09 0.96
N THR A 75 2.57 2.25 1.73
CA THR A 75 3.94 2.55 2.17
C THR A 75 4.76 1.28 2.30
N LEU A 76 5.95 1.28 1.69
CA LEU A 76 7.05 0.38 2.02
C LEU A 76 8.32 1.21 2.18
N ALA A 77 8.73 1.42 3.43
CA ALA A 77 9.88 2.28 3.74
C ALA A 77 10.84 1.62 4.73
N ARG A 78 12.13 1.93 4.62
CA ARG A 78 13.10 1.52 5.65
C ARG A 78 12.80 2.27 6.95
N TRP A 79 12.68 1.52 8.05
CA TRP A 79 12.49 2.05 9.40
C TRP A 79 13.75 1.85 10.27
N GLY A 80 14.66 0.99 9.84
CA GLY A 80 15.96 0.74 10.46
C GLY A 80 16.78 -0.27 9.65
N PRO A 81 17.95 -0.73 10.15
CA PRO A 81 18.81 -1.65 9.42
C PRO A 81 18.13 -2.97 9.01
N LYS A 82 17.28 -3.51 9.89
CA LYS A 82 16.51 -4.75 9.70
C LYS A 82 15.03 -4.53 9.97
N MET A 83 14.53 -3.33 9.69
CA MET A 83 13.14 -2.97 9.95
C MET A 83 12.55 -2.20 8.78
N VAL A 84 11.28 -2.50 8.47
CA VAL A 84 10.50 -1.80 7.47
C VAL A 84 9.18 -1.32 8.07
N LEU A 85 8.73 -0.17 7.57
CA LEU A 85 7.40 0.37 7.78
C LEU A 85 6.54 -0.03 6.59
N LEU A 86 5.46 -0.75 6.88
CA LEU A 86 4.53 -1.30 5.91
C LEU A 86 3.14 -0.72 6.17
N ARG A 87 2.54 -0.10 5.16
CA ARG A 87 1.12 0.30 5.19
C ARG A 87 0.39 -0.34 4.03
N LEU A 88 -0.69 -1.03 4.35
CA LEU A 88 -1.62 -1.59 3.39
C LEU A 88 -2.97 -0.94 3.60
N GLU A 89 -3.62 -0.57 2.51
CA GLU A 89 -4.97 -0.03 2.53
C GLU A 89 -5.93 -0.86 1.71
N HIS A 90 -7.19 -0.89 2.15
CA HIS A 90 -8.30 -1.34 1.33
C HIS A 90 -8.89 -0.13 0.61
N GLN A 91 -8.83 -0.11 -0.72
CA GLN A 91 -9.19 1.10 -1.47
C GLN A 91 -10.70 1.35 -1.55
N PHE A 92 -11.52 0.31 -1.42
CA PHE A 92 -12.97 0.41 -1.60
C PHE A 92 -13.72 0.57 -0.28
N ALA A 93 -14.82 1.33 -0.32
CA ALA A 93 -15.78 1.44 0.76
C ALA A 93 -16.87 0.38 0.68
N VAL A 94 -17.55 0.16 1.80
CA VAL A 94 -18.67 -0.78 1.87
C VAL A 94 -19.70 -0.40 0.81
N THR A 95 -20.20 -1.38 0.05
CA THR A 95 -21.20 -1.24 -1.03
C THR A 95 -20.78 -0.51 -2.31
N GLU A 96 -19.54 -0.01 -2.42
CA GLU A 96 -19.07 0.70 -3.64
C GLU A 96 -19.02 -0.20 -4.87
N ASP A 97 -18.71 -1.47 -4.67
CA ASP A 97 -18.84 -2.52 -5.66
C ASP A 97 -20.00 -3.43 -5.25
N SER A 98 -21.18 -3.11 -5.76
CA SER A 98 -22.41 -3.87 -5.45
C SER A 98 -22.55 -5.16 -6.27
N ARG A 99 -21.69 -5.38 -7.28
CA ARG A 99 -21.79 -6.51 -8.23
C ARG A 99 -20.67 -7.52 -8.07
N GLY A 100 -19.50 -7.09 -7.61
CA GLY A 100 -18.34 -7.92 -7.37
C GLY A 100 -17.98 -8.02 -5.88
N ASN A 101 -16.71 -8.31 -5.64
CA ASN A 101 -16.14 -8.56 -4.32
C ASN A 101 -15.10 -7.51 -3.92
N LEU A 102 -14.98 -6.40 -4.65
CA LEU A 102 -13.96 -5.38 -4.38
C LEU A 102 -14.23 -4.62 -3.09
N SER A 103 -15.49 -4.59 -2.62
CA SER A 103 -15.89 -4.01 -1.34
C SER A 103 -15.92 -5.02 -0.18
N SER A 104 -15.49 -6.26 -0.41
CA SER A 104 -15.47 -7.31 0.62
C SER A 104 -14.14 -7.33 1.36
N PRO A 105 -14.11 -7.68 2.66
CA PRO A 105 -12.88 -7.83 3.40
C PRO A 105 -11.91 -8.80 2.71
N VAL A 106 -10.62 -8.47 2.73
CA VAL A 106 -9.57 -9.24 2.06
C VAL A 106 -8.49 -9.65 3.04
N THR A 107 -8.10 -10.92 3.00
CA THR A 107 -7.09 -11.48 3.90
C THR A 107 -5.81 -11.77 3.14
N LEU A 108 -4.69 -11.32 3.69
CA LEU A 108 -3.37 -11.41 3.10
C LEU A 108 -2.43 -12.20 4.02
N ASN A 109 -1.56 -13.02 3.40
CA ASN A 109 -0.43 -13.61 4.08
C ASN A 109 0.80 -12.70 3.89
N LEU A 110 1.15 -11.92 4.91
CA LEU A 110 2.27 -10.99 4.84
C LEU A 110 3.63 -11.69 4.95
N GLN A 111 3.68 -12.88 5.57
CA GLN A 111 4.91 -13.63 5.73
C GLN A 111 5.50 -14.06 4.36
N ASN A 112 4.64 -14.36 3.40
CA ASN A 112 5.02 -14.82 2.05
C ASN A 112 4.79 -13.77 0.95
N LEU A 113 4.53 -12.51 1.32
CA LEU A 113 4.19 -11.47 0.36
C LEU A 113 5.40 -10.98 -0.44
N PHE A 114 6.56 -10.87 0.21
CA PHE A 114 7.76 -10.26 -0.36
C PHE A 114 8.81 -11.31 -0.71
N GLN A 115 9.42 -11.15 -1.89
CA GLN A 115 10.57 -11.96 -2.32
C GLN A 115 11.89 -11.37 -1.80
N ALA A 116 11.94 -10.04 -1.62
CA ALA A 116 13.18 -9.34 -1.25
C ALA A 116 13.62 -9.52 0.21
N PHE A 117 12.72 -9.95 1.07
CA PHE A 117 13.01 -10.17 2.48
C PHE A 117 11.96 -11.05 3.12
N ILE A 118 12.34 -11.69 4.23
CA ILE A 118 11.44 -12.49 5.05
C ILE A 118 11.07 -11.67 6.28
N ILE A 119 9.76 -11.58 6.58
CA ILE A 119 9.28 -10.96 7.82
C ILE A 119 9.49 -11.95 8.98
N THR A 120 10.32 -11.58 9.95
CA THR A 120 10.60 -12.42 11.14
C THR A 120 9.77 -12.01 12.35
N HIS A 121 9.35 -10.75 12.40
CA HIS A 121 8.45 -10.25 13.43
C HIS A 121 7.58 -9.13 12.86
N LEU A 122 6.30 -9.15 13.18
CA LEU A 122 5.33 -8.16 12.71
C LEU A 122 4.66 -7.51 13.93
N MET A 123 4.70 -6.18 14.01
CA MET A 123 4.02 -5.42 15.04
C MET A 123 3.08 -4.41 14.39
N GLU A 124 1.78 -4.52 14.70
CA GLU A 124 0.81 -3.52 14.30
C GLU A 124 0.87 -2.30 15.22
N THR A 125 0.78 -1.14 14.61
CA THR A 125 0.92 0.18 15.25
C THR A 125 -0.24 1.07 14.85
N THR A 126 -0.41 2.20 15.54
CA THR A 126 -1.30 3.24 15.01
C THR A 126 -0.78 3.82 13.70
N LEU A 127 -1.61 4.56 12.98
CA LEU A 127 -1.29 5.12 11.65
C LEU A 127 0.05 5.88 11.61
N ALA A 128 0.37 6.60 12.68
CA ALA A 128 1.60 7.37 12.85
C ALA A 128 2.85 6.51 13.14
N ALA A 129 2.70 5.19 13.28
CA ALA A 129 3.76 4.23 13.61
C ALA A 129 4.53 4.51 14.91
N ASN A 130 3.96 5.32 15.83
CA ASN A 130 4.63 5.78 17.05
C ASN A 130 4.26 4.98 18.31
N GLN A 131 3.17 4.20 18.27
CA GLN A 131 2.72 3.37 19.39
C GLN A 131 2.16 2.03 18.88
N PRO A 132 2.41 0.91 19.59
CA PRO A 132 1.75 -0.36 19.32
C PRO A 132 0.23 -0.20 19.39
N LEU A 133 -0.49 -0.81 18.45
CA LEU A 133 -1.95 -0.68 18.39
C LEU A 133 -2.61 -1.27 19.65
N SER A 134 -2.03 -2.32 20.23
CA SER A 134 -2.47 -2.94 21.48
C SER A 134 -2.41 -2.01 22.71
N ARG A 135 -1.64 -0.92 22.63
CA ARG A 135 -1.55 0.10 23.68
C ARG A 135 -2.42 1.32 23.41
N ALA A 136 -3.00 1.42 22.22
CA ALA A 136 -3.90 2.52 21.89
C ALA A 136 -5.24 2.29 22.60
N SER A 137 -5.68 3.27 23.40
CA SER A 137 -6.99 3.27 24.03
C SER A 137 -7.88 4.30 23.38
N ARG A 138 -9.15 3.91 23.12
CA ARG A 138 -10.17 4.83 22.63
C ARG A 138 -10.99 5.36 23.80
N LEU A 139 -11.37 6.63 23.71
CA LEU A 139 -12.37 7.19 24.60
C LEU A 139 -13.71 6.46 24.38
N LYS A 140 -14.36 6.11 25.48
CA LYS A 140 -15.70 5.51 25.47
C LYS A 140 -16.72 6.63 25.55
N TRP A 141 -17.52 6.77 24.50
CA TRP A 141 -18.55 7.80 24.43
C TRP A 141 -19.93 7.19 24.66
N ILE A 142 -20.80 7.92 25.35
CA ILE A 142 -22.23 7.61 25.42
C ILE A 142 -22.91 8.56 24.46
N THR A 143 -23.47 7.99 23.40
CA THR A 143 -24.18 8.74 22.36
C THR A 143 -25.69 8.62 22.57
N ASN A 144 -26.48 9.37 21.80
CA ASN A 144 -27.93 9.21 21.74
C ASN A 144 -28.37 7.79 21.32
N THR A 145 -27.49 7.03 20.66
CA THR A 145 -27.69 5.63 20.29
C THR A 145 -27.12 4.62 21.31
N GLY A 146 -26.62 5.09 22.46
CA GLY A 146 -26.03 4.25 23.50
C GLY A 146 -24.50 4.31 23.56
N PRO A 147 -23.87 3.48 24.44
CA PRO A 147 -22.43 3.46 24.61
C PRO A 147 -21.72 2.86 23.38
N THR A 148 -20.62 3.48 22.97
CA THR A 148 -19.77 2.96 21.89
C THR A 148 -19.08 1.67 22.33
N SER A 149 -19.25 0.59 21.57
CA SER A 149 -18.49 -0.66 21.71
C SER A 149 -17.36 -0.69 20.69
N TYR A 150 -16.17 -1.06 21.14
CA TYR A 150 -15.02 -1.31 20.27
C TYR A 150 -14.58 -2.76 20.45
N PRO A 151 -14.30 -3.49 19.35
CA PRO A 151 -13.83 -4.85 19.44
C PRO A 151 -12.51 -4.91 20.23
N ALA A 152 -12.34 -5.97 21.01
CA ALA A 152 -11.08 -6.21 21.70
C ALA A 152 -9.96 -6.42 20.67
N PRO A 153 -8.73 -5.98 20.96
CA PRO A 153 -7.59 -6.26 20.09
C PRO A 153 -7.43 -7.78 19.93
N SER A 154 -7.51 -8.27 18.71
CA SER A 154 -7.20 -9.66 18.40
C SER A 154 -5.67 -9.85 18.35
N LYS A 155 -5.22 -11.08 18.61
CA LYS A 155 -3.81 -11.43 18.44
C LYS A 155 -3.48 -11.38 16.95
N LEU A 156 -2.44 -10.62 16.59
CA LEU A 156 -1.99 -10.50 15.21
C LEU A 156 -1.39 -11.82 14.72
N ASP A 157 -1.92 -12.32 13.61
CA ASP A 157 -1.37 -13.43 12.84
C ASP A 157 -0.81 -12.88 11.51
N PRO A 158 0.52 -12.90 11.28
CA PRO A 158 1.12 -12.43 10.05
C PRO A 158 0.68 -13.19 8.79
N THR A 159 0.16 -14.42 8.93
CA THR A 159 -0.29 -15.25 7.81
C THR A 159 -1.74 -14.97 7.43
N SER A 160 -2.48 -14.27 8.28
CA SER A 160 -3.91 -13.98 8.11
C SER A 160 -4.23 -12.55 8.54
N VAL A 161 -3.75 -11.59 7.75
CA VAL A 161 -3.99 -10.16 7.96
C VAL A 161 -5.17 -9.72 7.11
N THR A 162 -6.33 -9.54 7.74
CA THR A 162 -7.53 -9.02 7.07
C THR A 162 -7.54 -7.50 7.04
N LEU A 163 -7.90 -6.93 5.89
CA LEU A 163 -8.25 -5.53 5.72
C LEU A 163 -9.75 -5.41 5.50
N GLN A 164 -10.41 -4.59 6.30
CA GLN A 164 -11.80 -4.19 6.10
C GLN A 164 -11.89 -3.08 5.05
N PRO A 165 -13.07 -2.85 4.44
CA PRO A 165 -13.28 -1.73 3.52
C PRO A 165 -12.83 -0.39 4.13
N MET A 166 -12.09 0.40 3.35
CA MET A 166 -11.43 1.67 3.74
C MET A 166 -10.42 1.58 4.89
N GLU A 167 -10.04 0.39 5.34
CA GLU A 167 -9.09 0.24 6.43
C GLU A 167 -7.65 0.45 5.94
N ILE A 168 -6.85 1.19 6.73
CA ILE A 168 -5.40 1.29 6.59
C ILE A 168 -4.76 0.64 7.80
N ARG A 169 -4.00 -0.44 7.60
CA ARG A 169 -3.24 -1.09 8.67
C ARG A 169 -1.76 -0.77 8.54
N THR A 170 -1.15 -0.38 9.66
CA THR A 170 0.24 0.09 9.73
C THR A 170 1.08 -0.86 10.57
N PHE A 171 2.13 -1.40 9.98
CA PHE A 171 3.01 -2.37 10.61
C PHE A 171 4.45 -1.88 10.62
N VAL A 172 5.13 -2.14 11.72
CA VAL A 172 6.59 -2.15 11.79
C VAL A 172 7.03 -3.60 11.82
N ALA A 173 7.75 -4.02 10.78
CA ALA A 173 8.21 -5.39 10.60
C ALA A 173 9.71 -5.48 10.78
N ARG A 174 10.19 -6.48 11.52
CA ARG A 174 11.60 -6.92 11.46
C ARG A 174 11.77 -7.87 10.29
N VAL A 175 12.83 -7.68 9.53
CA VAL A 175 13.07 -8.40 8.29
C VAL A 175 14.47 -8.98 8.21
N GLN A 176 14.58 -10.09 7.50
CA GLN A 176 15.84 -10.65 7.03
C GLN A 176 15.90 -10.46 5.51
N TRP A 177 16.85 -9.65 5.04
CA TRP A 177 17.06 -9.40 3.63
C TRP A 177 17.52 -10.67 2.93
N GLN A 178 16.96 -10.95 1.75
CA GLN A 178 17.48 -12.00 0.88
C GLN A 178 18.59 -11.43 0.01
N GLU A 179 19.68 -12.17 -0.12
CA GLU A 179 20.69 -11.88 -1.13
C GLU A 179 20.15 -12.35 -2.48
N PHE A 180 20.08 -11.41 -3.43
CA PHE A 180 19.78 -11.75 -4.81
C PHE A 180 21.12 -11.96 -5.53
N SER A 181 21.41 -13.21 -5.86
CA SER A 181 22.47 -13.58 -6.79
C SER A 181 22.10 -13.30 -8.24
#